data_AF-A0A1G8XFW7-F1
#
_entry.id   AF-A0A1G8XFW7-F1
#
_cell.length_a   1.000
_cell.length_b   1.000
_cell.length_c   1.000
_cell.angle_alpha   90.00
_cell.angle_beta   90.00
_cell.angle_gamma   90.00
#
_symmetry.space_group_name_H-M   'P 1'
#
loop_
_entity.id
_entity.type
_entity.pdbx_description
1 polymer ?
#
loop_
_entity_poly.entity_id
_entity_poly.type
_entity_poly.pdbx_seq_one_letter_code
_entity_poly.pdbx_strand_id
1 'polypeptide(L)' 'MYRETIIIEGSVDGMRFSKPILLSYNPNQETVEEAIINFYNSQAATFDELAVQRGWGDCYWTFPSYSKVV' A
#
# COMPACT_ATOMS: atom_id res chain seq x y z
N MET A 1 -3.63 16.25 -7.97
CA MET A 1 -2.86 15.00 -7.86
C MET A 1 -1.94 15.13 -6.68
N TYR A 2 -2.06 14.20 -5.75
CA TYR A 2 -1.17 14.05 -4.60
C TYR A 2 -0.09 13.03 -4.95
N ARG A 3 1.09 13.21 -4.35
CA ARG A 3 2.18 12.25 -4.42
C ARG A 3 2.71 12.04 -3.03
N GLU A 4 2.65 10.80 -2.57
CA GLU A 4 3.15 10.44 -1.24
C GLU A 4 3.65 9.00 -1.23
N THR A 5 4.55 8.73 -0.29
CA THR A 5 5.07 7.39 -0.09
C THR A 5 4.11 6.64 0.82
N ILE A 6 3.76 5.41 0.45
CA ILE A 6 3.10 4.43 1.31
C ILE A 6 4.11 3.32 1.61
N ILE A 7 4.13 2.81 2.83
CA ILE A 7 4.90 1.64 3.21
C ILE A 7 3.92 0.48 3.34
N ILE A 8 4.16 -0.60 2.59
CA ILE A 8 3.42 -1.85 2.73
C ILE A 8 4.33 -2.84 3.45
N GLU A 9 3.85 -3.38 4.55
CA GLU A 9 4.56 -4.36 5.36
C GLU A 9 3.73 -5.65 5.42
N GLY A 10 4.39 -6.79 5.53
CA GLY A 10 3.72 -8.08 5.60
C GLY A 10 4.70 -9.23 5.51
N SER A 11 4.22 -10.39 5.09
CA SER A 11 5.03 -11.59 4.88
C SER A 11 4.70 -12.27 3.55
N VAL A 12 5.70 -12.90 2.93
CA VAL A 12 5.55 -13.77 1.74
C VAL A 12 6.41 -15.01 1.97
N ASP A 13 5.84 -16.20 1.80
CA ASP A 13 6.52 -17.48 2.05
C ASP A 13 7.22 -17.56 3.42
N GLY A 14 6.61 -16.97 4.45
CA GLY A 14 7.15 -16.91 5.82
C GLY A 14 8.26 -15.87 6.04
N MET A 15 8.66 -15.11 5.01
CA MET A 15 9.63 -14.03 5.12
C MET A 15 8.93 -12.67 5.21
N ARG A 16 9.29 -11.86 6.20
CA ARG A 16 8.76 -10.49 6.34
C ARG A 16 9.32 -9.57 5.26
N PHE A 17 8.49 -8.66 4.77
CA PHE A 17 8.89 -7.59 3.87
C PHE A 17 8.39 -6.22 4.35
N SER A 18 9.09 -5.17 3.94
CA SER A 18 8.68 -3.77 4.07
C SER A 18 9.02 -3.08 2.76
N LYS A 19 8.00 -2.55 2.08
CA LYS A 19 8.12 -2.04 0.72
C LYS A 19 7.54 -0.63 0.62
N PRO A 20 8.39 0.40 0.48
CA PRO A 20 7.92 1.73 0.14
C PRO A 20 7.47 1.77 -1.33
N ILE A 21 6.30 2.35 -1.58
CA ILE A 21 5.79 2.65 -2.91
C ILE A 21 5.47 4.14 -3.00
N LEU A 22 5.81 4.76 -4.14
CA LEU A 22 5.44 6.14 -4.42
C LEU A 22 4.07 6.15 -5.10
N LEU A 23 3.04 6.52 -4.35
CA LEU A 23 1.67 6.60 -4.84
C LEU A 23 1.42 7.97 -5.48
N SER A 24 0.71 7.99 -6.60
CA SER A 24 0.26 9.22 -7.25
C SER A 24 -1.21 9.08 -7.58
N TYR A 25 -2.07 9.81 -6.89
CA TYR A 25 -3.53 9.65 -6.98
C TYR A 25 -4.27 10.98 -6.80
N ASN A 26 -5.56 10.99 -7.10
CA ASN A 26 -6.41 12.14 -6.84
C ASN A 26 -7.39 11.82 -5.70
N PRO A 27 -7.22 12.42 -4.50
CA PRO A 27 -8.08 12.12 -3.35
C PRO A 27 -9.55 12.55 -3.53
N ASN A 28 -9.84 13.36 -4.55
CA ASN A 28 -11.22 13.69 -4.93
C ASN A 28 -11.87 12.64 -5.85
N GLN A 29 -11.11 11.67 -6.35
CA GLN A 29 -11.56 10.66 -7.32
C GLN A 29 -11.39 9.22 -6.81
N GLU A 30 -10.36 8.97 -6.00
CA GLU A 30 -10.07 7.65 -5.45
C GLU A 30 -9.49 7.78 -4.03
N THR A 31 -9.73 6.77 -3.23
CA THR A 31 -9.13 6.57 -1.92
C THR A 31 -7.67 6.10 -2.05
N VAL A 32 -6.92 6.20 -0.96
CA VAL A 32 -5.54 5.68 -0.89
C VAL A 32 -5.51 4.18 -1.20
N GLU A 33 -6.47 3.43 -0.68
CA GLU A 33 -6.57 1.99 -0.90
C GLU A 33 -6.81 1.66 -2.39
N GLU A 34 -7.77 2.32 -3.04
CA GLU A 34 -7.99 2.19 -4.48
C GLU A 34 -6.74 2.54 -5.28
N ALA A 35 -6.02 3.59 -4.89
CA ALA A 35 -4.76 3.97 -5.52
C ALA A 35 -3.65 2.92 -5.30
N ILE A 36 -3.59 2.24 -4.15
CA ILE A 36 -2.68 1.10 -3.91
C ILE A 36 -3.03 -0.07 -4.83
N ILE A 37 -4.31 -0.41 -4.96
CA ILE A 37 -4.80 -1.48 -5.86
C ILE A 37 -4.42 -1.16 -7.31
N ASN A 38 -4.67 0.08 -7.74
CA ASN A 38 -4.34 0.58 -9.07
C ASN A 38 -2.83 0.58 -9.33
N PHE A 39 -2.01 0.96 -8.34
CA PHE A 39 -0.54 0.89 -8.44
C PHE A 39 -0.05 -0.52 -8.77
N TYR A 40 -0.72 -1.54 -8.24
CA TYR A 40 -0.43 -2.94 -8.52
C TYR A 40 -1.14 -3.50 -9.76
N ASN A 41 -1.86 -2.67 -10.52
CA ASN A 41 -2.67 -3.07 -11.67
C ASN A 41 -3.57 -4.28 -11.36
N SER A 42 -4.17 -4.27 -10.17
CA SER A 42 -5.06 -5.33 -9.68
C SER A 42 -6.53 -4.96 -9.94
N GLN A 43 -7.38 -5.98 -9.98
CA GLN A 43 -8.84 -5.83 -10.00
C GLN A 43 -9.47 -6.14 -8.63
N ALA A 44 -8.65 -6.21 -7.57
CA ALA A 44 -9.12 -6.36 -6.20
C ALA A 44 -10.06 -5.21 -5.82
N ALA A 45 -11.08 -5.48 -5.02
CA ALA A 45 -11.97 -4.45 -4.47
C ALA A 45 -11.43 -3.86 -3.16
N THR A 46 -10.56 -4.60 -2.46
CA THR A 46 -9.98 -4.20 -1.18
C THR A 46 -8.49 -4.53 -1.10
N PHE A 47 -7.80 -3.92 -0.14
CA PHE A 47 -6.40 -4.26 0.14
C PHE A 47 -6.23 -5.73 0.57
N ASP A 48 -7.19 -6.30 1.31
CA ASP A 48 -7.15 -7.71 1.72
C ASP A 48 -7.23 -8.66 0.51
N GLU A 49 -8.08 -8.34 -0.47
CA GLU A 49 -8.13 -9.11 -1.72
C GLU A 49 -6.84 -8.99 -2.52
N LEU A 50 -6.25 -7.78 -2.59
CA LEU A 50 -4.93 -7.56 -3.19
C LEU A 50 -3.86 -8.41 -2.48
N ALA A 51 -3.87 -8.45 -1.14
CA ALA A 51 -2.95 -9.23 -0.35
C ALA A 51 -3.04 -10.73 -0.69
N VAL A 52 -4.26 -11.27 -0.78
CA VAL A 52 -4.49 -12.66 -1.19
C VAL A 52 -3.95 -12.93 -2.60
N GLN A 53 -4.22 -12.04 -3.57
CA GLN A 53 -3.69 -12.17 -4.95
C GLN A 53 -2.16 -12.13 -5.01
N ARG A 54 -1.52 -11.42 -4.08
CA ARG A 54 -0.06 -11.25 -4.01
C ARG A 54 0.63 -12.30 -3.13
N GLY A 55 -0.13 -13.17 -2.46
CA GLY A 55 0.40 -14.14 -1.51
C GLY A 55 0.99 -13.47 -0.26
N TRP A 56 0.46 -12.32 0.14
CA TRP A 56 0.88 -11.61 1.33
C TRP A 56 0.08 -12.06 2.56
N GLY A 57 0.77 -12.37 3.66
CA GLY A 57 0.19 -12.65 4.96
C GLY A 57 0.54 -11.57 5.98
N ASP A 58 -0.31 -11.40 7.01
CA ASP A 58 -0.14 -10.42 8.10
C ASP A 58 0.24 -9.02 7.62
N CYS A 59 -0.35 -8.59 6.49
CA CYS A 59 0.06 -7.37 5.83
C CYS A 59 -0.82 -6.17 6.17
N TYR A 60 -0.20 -4.99 6.19
CA TYR A 60 -0.86 -3.71 6.35
C TYR A 60 -0.09 -2.64 5.57
N TRP A 61 -0.72 -1.49 5.37
CA TRP A 61 -0.08 -0.32 4.78
C TRP A 61 -0.15 0.87 5.72
N THR A 62 0.85 1.74 5.67
CA THR A 62 0.93 2.95 6.48
C THR A 62 1.63 4.08 5.74
N PHE A 63 1.41 5.32 6.19
CA PHE A 63 2.22 6.44 5.76
C PHE A 63 3.54 6.45 6.53
N PRO A 64 4.67 6.87 5.92
CA PRO A 64 5.89 7.13 6.64
C PRO A 64 5.60 8.09 7.80
N SER A 65 5.84 7.62 9.03
CA SER A 65 5.84 8.51 10.18
C SER A 65 7.04 9.44 10.03
N TYR A 66 6.84 10.64 9.50
CA TYR A 66 7.81 11.71 9.61
C TYR A 66 7.86 12.11 11.10
N SER A 67 8.73 11.47 11.87
CA SER A 67 9.19 12.09 13.10
C SER A 67 9.79 13.42 12.69
N LYS A 68 9.08 14.51 12.97
CA LYS A 68 9.72 15.81 13.08
C LYS A 68 10.78 15.63 14.16
N VAL A 69 12.03 15.46 13.75
CA VAL A 69 13.16 15.75 14.61
C VAL A 69 13.05 17.26 14.84
N VAL A 70 12.47 17.63 15.98
CA VAL A 70 12.42 19.01 16.48
C VAL A 70 13.76 19.33 17.11
#